data_AF-A0A6P3XCT9-F1
#
_entry.id   AF-A0A6P3XCT9-F1
#
_cell.length_a   1.000
_cell.length_b   1.000
_cell.length_c   1.000
_cell.angle_alpha   90.00
_cell.angle_beta   90.00
_cell.angle_gamma   90.00
#
_symmetry.space_group_name_H-M   'P 1'
#
loop_
_entity.id
_entity.type
_entity.pdbx_description
1 polymer ?
#
loop_
_entity_poly.entity_id
_entity_poly.type
_entity_poly.pdbx_seq_one_letter_code
_entity_poly.pdbx_strand_id
1 'polypeptide(L)'
;MSIPFSGTRTRSGGLISAIVKQLKRVSLKPVKRIDVRLDPFHENVKSTRDFLFYISAPKIGATNPYCSLKTDIVCDRSDPSITFSLQSGEKVVFKTPLLTCLNILELYNKHISSLVPPDPAELEAKEEKKKKRRKKIKIKEGSKRRGVFL
;
A
#
# COMPACT_ATOMS: atom_id res chain seq x y z
N MET A 1 10.88 40.46 11.72
CA MET A 1 9.46 40.11 11.59
C MET A 1 9.28 39.28 10.32
N SER A 2 9.07 37.97 10.42
CA SER A 2 8.81 37.10 9.27
C SER A 2 7.34 37.18 8.87
N ILE A 3 7.05 37.48 7.61
CA ILE A 3 5.69 37.51 7.08
C ILE A 3 5.11 36.09 7.18
N PRO A 4 3.96 35.89 7.86
CA PRO A 4 3.32 34.58 7.91
C PRO A 4 2.89 34.17 6.50
N PHE A 5 3.22 32.93 6.13
CA PHE A 5 2.88 32.36 4.82
C PHE A 5 1.36 32.40 4.60
N SER A 6 0.90 33.30 3.73
CA SER A 6 -0.51 33.56 3.40
C SER A 6 -0.97 32.89 2.10
N GLY A 7 -0.22 31.89 1.61
CA GLY A 7 -0.58 31.13 0.41
C GLY A 7 -1.56 29.98 0.69
N THR A 8 -2.41 29.65 -0.29
CA THR A 8 -3.19 28.41 -0.28
C THR A 8 -2.25 27.25 -0.64
N ARG A 9 -2.09 26.27 0.27
CA ARG A 9 -1.42 24.99 -0.04
C ARG A 9 -2.33 24.13 -0.93
N THR A 10 -2.60 24.57 -2.15
CA THR A 10 -3.33 23.75 -3.12
C THR A 10 -2.41 22.61 -3.57
N ARG A 11 -2.88 21.36 -3.44
CA ARG A 11 -2.14 20.21 -3.94
C ARG A 11 -2.24 20.22 -5.46
N SER A 12 -1.12 20.30 -6.16
CA SER A 12 -1.08 20.27 -7.62
C SER A 12 -1.77 19.01 -8.19
N GLY A 13 -2.42 19.14 -9.35
CA GLY A 13 -3.12 18.06 -10.05
C GLY A 13 -2.28 17.29 -11.07
N GLY A 14 -0.96 17.56 -11.16
CA GLY A 14 -0.10 16.99 -12.19
C GLY A 14 0.22 15.49 -12.01
N LEU A 15 0.83 14.89 -13.04
CA LEU A 15 1.18 13.45 -13.06
C LEU A 15 2.04 13.02 -11.86
N ILE A 16 3.03 13.84 -11.48
CA ILE A 16 3.89 13.57 -10.32
C ILE A 16 3.06 13.52 -9.03
N SER A 17 2.05 14.39 -8.89
CA SER A 17 1.21 14.39 -7.70
C SER A 17 0.31 13.15 -7.65
N ALA A 18 -0.17 12.67 -8.81
CA ALA A 18 -0.90 11.41 -8.92
C ALA A 18 -0.04 10.21 -8.52
N ILE A 19 1.21 10.13 -9.01
CA ILE A 19 2.17 9.09 -8.63
C ILE A 19 2.41 9.11 -7.12
N VAL A 20 2.69 10.28 -6.54
CA VAL A 20 2.91 10.41 -5.08
C VAL A 20 1.67 10.01 -4.27
N LYS A 21 0.45 10.29 -4.76
CA LYS A 21 -0.79 9.84 -4.11
C LYS A 21 -0.90 8.31 -4.13
N GLN A 22 -0.57 7.67 -5.24
CA GLN A 22 -0.55 6.21 -5.34
C GLN A 22 0.53 5.61 -4.43
N LEU A 23 1.75 6.16 -4.42
CA LEU A 23 2.86 5.67 -3.58
C LEU A 23 2.55 5.73 -2.08
N LYS A 24 1.78 6.71 -1.62
CA LYS A 24 1.34 6.78 -0.21
C LYS A 24 0.40 5.64 0.19
N ARG A 25 -0.27 4.99 -0.77
CA ARG A 25 -1.17 3.86 -0.54
C ARG A 25 -0.47 2.52 -0.65
N VAL A 26 0.71 2.48 -1.29
CA VAL A 26 1.51 1.26 -1.46
C VAL A 26 2.02 0.79 -0.10
N SER A 27 1.83 -0.50 0.19
CA SER A 27 2.44 -1.19 1.33
C SER A 27 3.00 -2.54 0.88
N LEU A 28 4.16 -2.93 1.42
CA LEU A 28 4.84 -4.19 1.10
C LEU A 28 4.53 -5.32 2.09
N LYS A 29 3.64 -5.09 3.06
CA LYS A 29 3.26 -6.07 4.09
C LYS A 29 2.87 -7.46 3.54
N PRO A 30 2.01 -7.58 2.51
CA PRO A 30 1.59 -8.90 2.01
C PRO A 30 2.62 -9.55 1.07
N VAL A 31 3.69 -8.83 0.70
CA VAL A 31 4.68 -9.27 -0.29
C VAL A 31 5.89 -9.89 0.43
N LYS A 32 6.33 -11.05 -0.05
CA LYS A 32 7.55 -11.72 0.42
C LYS A 32 8.77 -11.37 -0.44
N ARG A 33 8.57 -11.33 -1.76
CA ARG A 33 9.64 -11.07 -2.72
C ARG A 33 9.11 -10.34 -3.96
N ILE A 34 9.90 -9.39 -4.45
CA ILE A 34 9.68 -8.68 -5.70
C ILE A 34 10.87 -8.98 -6.60
N ASP A 35 10.61 -9.60 -7.74
CA ASP A 35 11.62 -9.78 -8.79
C ASP A 35 11.25 -8.88 -9.97
N VAL A 36 12.14 -7.96 -10.31
CA VAL A 36 12.00 -7.07 -11.46
C VAL A 36 12.97 -7.54 -12.53
N ARG A 37 12.45 -8.12 -13.61
CA ARG A 37 13.25 -8.53 -14.76
C ARG A 37 13.14 -7.46 -15.84
N LEU A 38 14.27 -6.90 -16.24
CA LEU A 38 14.31 -5.88 -17.28
C LEU A 38 15.53 -6.01 -18.17
N ASP A 39 15.38 -5.55 -19.41
CA ASP A 39 16.49 -5.32 -20.33
C ASP A 39 16.68 -3.82 -20.52
N PRO A 40 17.82 -3.23 -20.13
CA PRO A 40 18.05 -1.78 -20.18
C PRO A 40 18.06 -1.22 -21.60
N PHE A 41 18.28 -2.06 -22.63
CA PHE A 41 18.30 -1.65 -24.03
C PHE A 41 16.94 -1.77 -24.72
N HIS A 42 15.93 -2.30 -24.03
CA HIS A 42 14.58 -2.39 -24.57
C HIS A 42 13.90 -1.00 -24.57
N GLU A 43 13.22 -0.65 -25.67
CA GLU A 43 12.63 0.68 -25.88
C GLU A 43 11.67 1.10 -24.76
N ASN A 44 10.87 0.14 -24.29
CA ASN A 44 9.81 0.37 -23.31
C ASN A 44 10.20 0.12 -21.84
N VAL A 45 11.49 0.11 -21.49
CA VAL A 45 11.95 -0.22 -20.12
C VAL A 45 11.78 0.93 -19.12
N LYS A 46 11.61 2.17 -19.60
CA LYS A 46 11.63 3.38 -18.78
C LYS A 46 10.62 3.32 -17.63
N SER A 47 9.38 2.92 -17.92
CA SER A 47 8.31 2.86 -16.93
C SER A 47 8.59 1.86 -15.80
N THR A 48 9.17 0.71 -16.14
CA THR A 48 9.55 -0.34 -15.17
C THR A 48 10.73 0.12 -14.30
N ARG A 49 11.70 0.81 -14.91
CA ARG A 49 12.84 1.40 -14.18
C ARG A 49 12.39 2.50 -13.21
N ASP A 50 11.48 3.37 -13.63
CA ASP A 50 10.91 4.41 -12.78
C ASP A 50 10.11 3.79 -11.61
N PHE A 51 9.35 2.72 -11.86
CA PHE A 51 8.68 1.97 -10.81
C PHE A 51 9.66 1.37 -9.79
N LEU A 52 10.74 0.74 -10.27
CA LEU A 52 11.80 0.18 -9.44
C LEU A 52 12.45 1.26 -8.55
N PHE A 53 12.70 2.45 -9.10
CA PHE A 53 13.19 3.59 -8.34
C PHE A 53 12.23 3.99 -7.21
N TYR A 54 10.93 4.03 -7.47
CA TYR A 54 9.97 4.37 -6.42
C TYR A 54 9.85 3.31 -5.33
N ILE A 55 9.82 2.02 -5.68
CA ILE A 55 9.69 0.91 -4.73
C ILE A 55 10.95 0.77 -3.85
N SER A 56 12.13 1.06 -4.39
CA SER A 56 13.39 1.03 -3.64
C SER A 56 13.53 2.19 -2.64
N ALA A 57 12.59 3.14 -2.61
CA ALA A 57 12.61 4.23 -1.64
C ALA A 57 12.54 3.69 -0.20
N PRO A 58 13.34 4.25 0.73
CA PRO A 58 13.46 3.73 2.10
C PRO A 58 12.13 3.76 2.86
N LYS A 59 11.25 4.72 2.54
CA LYS A 59 9.92 4.83 3.13
C LYS A 59 9.03 3.63 2.82
N ILE A 60 9.17 3.06 1.62
CA ILE A 60 8.39 1.90 1.18
C ILE A 60 9.02 0.62 1.72
N GLY A 61 10.35 0.50 1.66
CA GLY A 61 11.09 -0.59 2.29
C GLY A 61 10.82 -0.73 3.80
N ALA A 62 10.64 0.40 4.51
CA ALA A 62 10.29 0.41 5.93
C ALA A 62 8.92 -0.23 6.25
N THR A 63 8.00 -0.35 5.27
CA THR A 63 6.69 -0.99 5.48
C THR A 63 6.80 -2.50 5.69
N ASN A 64 7.82 -3.14 5.11
CA ASN A 64 8.15 -4.54 5.33
C ASN A 64 9.65 -4.77 5.10
N PRO A 65 10.48 -4.77 6.16
CA PRO A 65 11.93 -4.96 6.05
C PRO A 65 12.32 -6.38 5.60
N TYR A 66 11.41 -7.36 5.73
CA TYR A 66 11.66 -8.74 5.31
C TYR A 66 11.38 -8.97 3.82
N CYS A 67 10.78 -7.99 3.13
CA CYS A 67 10.52 -8.11 1.70
C CYS A 67 11.85 -8.03 0.93
N SER A 68 12.13 -9.09 0.15
CA SER A 68 13.32 -9.12 -0.70
C SER A 68 13.03 -8.49 -2.05
N LEU A 69 13.79 -7.46 -2.42
CA LEU A 69 13.74 -6.82 -3.73
C LEU A 69 14.95 -7.28 -4.54
N LYS A 70 14.71 -7.94 -5.67
CA LYS A 70 15.75 -8.36 -6.60
C LYS A 70 15.50 -7.82 -7.99
N THR A 71 16.58 -7.45 -8.65
CA THR A 71 16.59 -6.86 -10.00
C THR A 71 17.40 -7.76 -10.91
N ASP A 72 16.71 -8.43 -11.83
CA ASP A 72 17.30 -9.32 -12.80
C ASP A 72 17.50 -8.55 -14.12
N ILE A 73 18.74 -8.15 -14.37
CA ILE A 73 19.13 -7.40 -15.57
C ILE A 73 19.53 -8.41 -16.64
N VAL A 74 18.84 -8.37 -17.78
CA VAL A 74 19.00 -9.32 -18.90
C VAL A 74 19.31 -8.55 -20.19
N CYS A 75 19.85 -9.20 -21.21
CA CYS A 75 20.19 -8.60 -22.51
C CYS A 75 19.56 -9.33 -23.72
N ASP A 76 18.45 -10.04 -23.50
CA ASP A 76 17.80 -10.91 -24.49
C ASP A 76 16.74 -10.18 -25.33
N ARG A 77 16.64 -8.85 -25.24
CA ARG A 77 15.54 -8.02 -25.77
C ARG A 77 14.15 -8.45 -25.28
N SER A 78 14.11 -9.11 -24.12
CA SER A 78 12.88 -9.61 -23.53
C SER A 78 12.02 -8.49 -22.95
N ASP A 79 10.70 -8.63 -23.03
CA ASP A 79 9.77 -7.70 -22.41
C ASP A 79 10.01 -7.54 -20.90
N PRO A 80 9.95 -6.32 -20.36
CA PRO A 80 10.11 -6.09 -18.94
C PRO A 80 8.93 -6.67 -18.16
N SER A 81 9.23 -7.35 -17.06
CA SER A 81 8.23 -7.98 -16.20
C SER A 81 8.54 -7.78 -14.72
N ILE A 82 7.48 -7.67 -13.92
CA ILE A 82 7.58 -7.56 -12.47
C ILE A 82 6.79 -8.71 -11.87
N THR A 83 7.43 -9.52 -11.04
CA THR A 83 6.78 -10.62 -10.33
C THR A 83 6.75 -10.35 -8.85
N PHE A 84 5.57 -10.43 -8.26
CA PHE A 84 5.33 -10.32 -6.83
C PHE A 84 5.01 -11.69 -6.28
N SER A 85 5.87 -12.19 -5.39
CA SER A 85 5.58 -13.39 -4.61
C SER A 85 4.96 -12.96 -3.28
N LEU A 86 3.69 -13.32 -3.08
CA LEU A 86 2.95 -13.01 -1.86
C LEU A 86 3.31 -13.98 -0.73
N GLN A 87 3.07 -13.56 0.51
CA GLN A 87 3.23 -14.42 1.68
C GLN A 87 2.24 -15.60 1.69
N SER A 88 1.09 -15.45 1.03
CA SER A 88 0.10 -16.52 0.82
C SER A 88 0.59 -17.63 -0.12
N GLY A 89 1.71 -17.43 -0.83
CA GLY A 89 2.23 -18.37 -1.83
C GLY A 89 1.77 -18.08 -3.26
N GLU A 90 0.81 -17.17 -3.44
CA GLU A 90 0.38 -16.70 -4.75
C GLU A 90 1.46 -15.84 -5.44
N LYS A 91 1.50 -15.92 -6.77
CA LYS A 91 2.40 -15.13 -7.60
C LYS A 91 1.61 -14.26 -8.56
N VAL A 92 1.87 -12.96 -8.49
CA VAL A 92 1.26 -11.96 -9.39
C VAL A 92 2.33 -11.48 -10.35
N VAL A 93 2.09 -11.61 -11.65
CA VAL A 93 3.03 -11.20 -12.70
C VAL A 93 2.45 -10.04 -13.48
N PHE A 94 3.14 -8.90 -13.48
CA PHE A 94 2.84 -7.76 -14.33
C PHE A 94 3.76 -7.77 -15.54
N LYS A 95 3.16 -7.89 -16.72
CA LYS A 95 3.84 -7.64 -17.99
C LYS A 95 3.80 -6.14 -18.25
N THR A 96 4.96 -5.50 -18.26
CA THR A 96 5.07 -4.03 -18.26
C THR A 96 5.38 -3.33 -19.59
N PRO A 97 5.43 -3.97 -20.77
CA PRO A 97 5.94 -3.29 -21.98
C PRO A 97 5.10 -2.09 -22.42
N LEU A 98 3.79 -2.06 -22.10
CA LEU A 98 2.89 -0.95 -22.47
C LEU A 98 2.24 -0.29 -21.25
N LEU A 99 2.77 -0.55 -20.05
CA LEU A 99 2.22 0.01 -18.81
C LEU A 99 3.04 1.23 -18.36
N THR A 100 2.36 2.31 -18.01
CA THR A 100 2.98 3.46 -17.36
C THR A 100 3.23 3.19 -15.87
N CYS A 101 4.15 3.93 -15.26
CA CYS A 101 4.46 3.81 -13.83
C CYS A 101 3.22 3.98 -12.94
N LEU A 102 2.34 4.92 -13.32
CA LEU A 102 1.07 5.18 -12.63
C LEU A 102 0.19 3.92 -12.68
N ASN A 103 0.01 3.33 -13.86
CA ASN A 103 -0.82 2.15 -14.04
C ASN A 103 -0.28 0.96 -13.23
N ILE A 104 1.04 0.77 -13.21
CA ILE A 104 1.68 -0.29 -12.41
C ILE A 104 1.37 -0.11 -10.92
N LEU A 105 1.49 1.12 -10.40
CA LEU A 105 1.19 1.43 -9.00
C LEU A 105 -0.30 1.28 -8.67
N GLU A 106 -1.18 1.61 -9.61
CA GLU A 106 -2.62 1.40 -9.46
C GLU A 106 -3.00 -0.07 -9.42
N LEU A 107 -2.46 -0.87 -10.32
CA LEU A 107 -2.66 -2.31 -10.34
C LEU A 107 -2.11 -2.96 -9.07
N TYR A 108 -0.93 -2.53 -8.62
CA TYR A 108 -0.38 -2.95 -7.34
C TYR A 108 -1.35 -2.67 -6.19
N ASN A 109 -1.88 -1.46 -6.10
CA ASN A 109 -2.80 -1.10 -5.02
C ASN A 109 -4.12 -1.90 -5.11
N LYS A 110 -4.67 -2.13 -6.31
CA LYS A 110 -5.89 -2.91 -6.47
C LYS A 110 -5.71 -4.37 -6.05
N HIS A 111 -4.63 -5.02 -6.48
CA HIS A 111 -4.46 -6.47 -6.31
C HIS A 111 -3.70 -6.85 -5.04
N ILE A 112 -2.69 -6.08 -4.64
CA ILE A 112 -1.78 -6.47 -3.56
C ILE A 112 -2.12 -5.77 -2.26
N SER A 113 -2.38 -4.46 -2.28
CA SER A 113 -2.69 -3.73 -1.04
C SER A 113 -4.03 -4.15 -0.40
N SER A 114 -4.96 -4.68 -1.20
CA SER A 114 -6.21 -5.25 -0.70
C SER A 114 -6.02 -6.52 0.15
N LEU A 115 -4.88 -7.20 0.00
CA LEU A 115 -4.55 -8.45 0.69
C LEU A 115 -3.77 -8.22 1.99
N VAL A 116 -3.63 -6.97 2.44
CA VAL A 116 -2.97 -6.65 3.71
C VAL A 116 -3.71 -7.35 4.85
N PRO A 117 -3.07 -8.27 5.58
CA PRO A 117 -3.69 -8.87 6.75
C PRO A 117 -3.97 -7.77 7.79
N PRO A 118 -5.13 -7.80 8.47
CA PRO A 118 -5.43 -6.83 9.51
C PRO A 118 -4.39 -6.95 10.63
N ASP A 119 -3.77 -5.82 10.99
CA ASP A 119 -2.76 -5.79 12.05
C ASP A 119 -3.39 -6.28 13.36
N PRO A 120 -2.73 -7.19 14.12
CA PRO A 120 -3.29 -7.79 15.32
C PRO A 120 -3.66 -6.74 16.38
N ALA A 121 -2.92 -5.63 16.45
CA ALA A 121 -3.20 -4.50 17.35
C ALA A 121 -4.53 -3.78 17.05
N GLU A 122 -4.98 -3.76 15.78
CA GLU A 122 -6.26 -3.15 15.43
C GLU A 122 -7.46 -4.04 15.77
N LEU A 123 -7.27 -5.37 15.72
CA LEU A 123 -8.28 -6.34 16.14
C LEU A 123 -8.50 -6.26 17.65
N GLU A 124 -7.42 -6.19 18.44
CA GLU A 124 -7.48 -6.02 19.88
C GLU A 124 -8.13 -4.68 20.27
N ALA A 125 -7.77 -3.57 19.59
CA ALA A 125 -8.36 -2.26 19.85
C ALA A 125 -9.87 -2.17 19.49
N LYS A 126 -10.32 -2.90 18.45
CA LYS A 126 -11.74 -3.01 18.09
C LYS A 126 -12.52 -3.85 19.11
N GLU A 127 -11.92 -4.92 19.62
CA GLU A 127 -12.51 -5.74 20.68
C GLU A 127 -12.62 -4.98 22.01
N GLU A 128 -11.59 -4.22 22.40
CA GLU A 128 -11.64 -3.37 23.59
C GLU A 128 -12.70 -2.28 23.48
N LYS A 129 -12.84 -1.63 22.30
CA LYS A 129 -13.91 -0.64 22.06
C LYS A 129 -15.29 -1.28 22.10
N LYS A 130 -15.48 -2.50 21.55
CA LYS A 130 -16.73 -3.26 21.68
C LYS A 130 -17.03 -3.64 23.14
N LYS A 131 -16.03 -4.09 23.92
CA LYS A 131 -16.17 -4.39 25.36
C LYS A 131 -16.52 -3.13 26.17
N LYS A 132 -15.89 -1.98 25.91
CA LYS A 132 -16.20 -0.69 26.57
C LYS A 132 -17.61 -0.17 26.20
N ARG A 133 -18.05 -0.28 24.94
CA ARG A 133 -19.43 0.06 24.53
C ARG A 133 -20.47 -0.86 25.18
N ARG A 134 -20.20 -2.17 25.27
CA ARG A 134 -21.06 -3.14 25.99
C ARG A 134 -21.17 -2.86 27.49
N LYS A 135 -20.08 -2.43 28.15
CA LYS A 135 -20.09 -2.04 29.57
C LYS A 135 -20.94 -0.78 29.84
N LYS A 136 -20.97 0.19 28.91
CA LYS A 136 -21.80 1.42 29.05
C LYS A 136 -23.31 1.15 28.94
N ILE A 137 -23.74 0.05 28.30
CA ILE A 137 -25.16 -0.27 28.08
C ILE A 137 -25.77 -1.07 29.25
N LYS A 138 -24.96 -1.59 30.20
CA LYS A 138 -25.49 -2.25 31.39
C LYS A 138 -26.02 -1.22 32.39
N ILE A 139 -27.30 -0.89 32.27
CA ILE A 139 -28.08 -0.22 33.31
C ILE A 139 -27.93 -1.06 34.60
N LYS A 140 -27.42 -0.45 35.69
CA LYS A 140 -27.22 -1.13 36.98
C LYS A 140 -28.52 -1.76 37.46
N GLU A 141 -28.45 -2.95 38.04
CA GLU A 141 -29.58 -3.58 38.72
C GLU A 141 -30.07 -2.64 39.83
N GLY A 142 -31.33 -2.20 39.76
CA GLY A 142 -31.93 -1.19 40.65
C GLY A 142 -32.02 0.24 40.10
N SER A 143 -31.56 0.52 38.87
CA SER A 143 -31.69 1.87 38.28
C SER A 143 -33.15 2.22 37.96
N LYS A 144 -33.59 3.40 38.45
CA LYS A 144 -34.94 3.98 38.27
C LYS A 144 -35.43 4.12 36.81
N ARG A 145 -34.54 3.91 35.83
CA ARG A 145 -34.85 3.94 34.38
C ARG A 145 -35.25 2.58 33.79
N ARG A 146 -35.30 1.50 34.59
CA ARG A 146 -35.93 0.25 34.15
C ARG A 146 -37.44 0.46 34.23
N GLY A 147 -38.08 0.64 33.07
CA GLY A 147 -39.54 0.60 33.00
C GLY A 147 -40.03 -0.72 33.60
N VAL A 148 -41.01 -0.64 34.49
CA VAL A 148 -41.73 -1.81 35.00
C VAL A 148 -42.61 -2.28 33.84
N PHE A 149 -42.32 -3.46 33.30
CA PHE A 149 -43.25 -4.12 32.38
C PHE A 149 -44.37 -4.71 33.24
N LEU A 150 -45.58 -4.14 33.10
CA LEU A 150 -46.86 -4.75 33.49
C LEU A 150 -47.30 -5.70 32.37
#